data_AF-A0A7D4AN84-F1
#
_entry.id   AF-A0A7D4AN84-F1
#
_cell.length_a   1.000
_cell.length_b   1.000
_cell.length_c   1.000
_cell.angle_alpha   90.00
_cell.angle_beta   90.00
_cell.angle_gamma   90.00
#
_symmetry.space_group_name_H-M   'P 1'
#
loop_
_entity.id
_entity.type
_entity.pdbx_description
1 polymer ?
#
loop_
_entity_poly.entity_id
_entity_poly.type
_entity_poly.pdbx_seq_one_letter_code
_entity_poly.pdbx_strand_id
1 'polypeptide(L)'
;MFWSLVIAALLRVLAAAEWAGTAPGQPVLLALATVTVAGLVVLAAMRLGTARQGHRAALARVRTTLRERTLRTAFLPQRDPDAAGRPRPRAPGAEIAAA
;
A
#
# COMPACT_ATOMS: atom_id res chain seq x y z
N MET A 1 -16.91 3.80 -7.52
CA MET A 1 -17.15 5.23 -7.16
C MET A 1 -16.16 6.19 -7.83
N PHE A 2 -14.84 6.05 -7.64
CA PHE A 2 -13.87 7.02 -8.19
C PHE A 2 -13.94 7.21 -9.72
N TRP A 3 -13.94 6.12 -10.47
CA TRP A 3 -14.10 6.16 -11.93
C TRP A 3 -15.43 6.79 -12.37
N SER A 4 -16.50 6.56 -11.62
CA SER A 4 -17.79 7.19 -11.88
C SER A 4 -17.74 8.70 -11.69
N LEU A 5 -16.95 9.21 -10.73
CA LEU A 5 -16.76 10.65 -10.53
C LEU A 5 -15.91 11.27 -11.65
N VAL A 6 -14.86 10.55 -12.10
CA VAL A 6 -14.03 10.98 -13.25
C VAL A 6 -14.87 11.04 -14.53
N ILE A 7 -15.67 10.02 -14.80
CA ILE A 7 -16.57 9.98 -15.96
C ILE A 7 -17.61 11.09 -15.87
N ALA A 8 -18.24 11.29 -14.70
CA ALA A 8 -19.20 12.37 -14.51
C ALA A 8 -18.58 13.77 -14.67
N ALA A 9 -17.34 13.96 -14.24
CA ALA A 9 -16.60 15.21 -14.44
C ALA A 9 -16.29 15.44 -15.93
N LEU A 10 -15.83 14.41 -16.64
CA LEU A 10 -15.55 14.49 -18.08
C LEU A 10 -16.82 14.82 -18.89
N LEU A 11 -17.95 14.16 -18.57
CA LEU A 11 -19.24 14.42 -19.22
C LEU A 11 -19.73 15.85 -18.95
N ARG A 12 -19.55 16.38 -17.73
CA ARG A 12 -19.88 17.77 -17.41
C ARG A 12 -19.03 18.77 -18.18
N VAL A 13 -17.73 18.49 -18.34
CA VAL A 13 -16.81 19.37 -19.09
C VAL A 13 -17.15 19.36 -20.57
N LEU A 14 -17.47 18.19 -21.14
CA LEU A 14 -17.90 18.08 -22.54
C LEU A 14 -19.22 18.82 -22.77
N ALA A 15 -20.20 18.65 -21.87
CA ALA A 15 -21.48 19.37 -21.94
C ALA A 15 -21.31 20.91 -21.79
N ALA A 16 -20.39 21.36 -20.93
CA ALA A 16 -20.08 22.78 -20.79
C ALA A 16 -19.37 23.34 -22.04
N ALA A 17 -18.50 22.57 -22.69
CA ALA A 17 -17.82 22.96 -23.91
C ALA A 17 -18.79 23.04 -25.11
N GLU A 18 -19.71 22.07 -25.24
CA GLU A 18 -20.80 22.10 -26.22
C GLU A 18 -21.68 23.34 -26.04
N TRP A 19 -22.13 23.60 -24.81
CA TRP A 19 -22.95 24.76 -24.49
C TRP A 19 -22.22 26.08 -24.78
N ALA A 20 -20.94 26.18 -24.40
CA ALA A 20 -20.09 27.33 -24.69
C ALA A 20 -19.90 27.56 -26.20
N GLY A 21 -19.78 26.49 -27.00
CA GLY A 21 -19.65 26.58 -28.46
C GLY A 21 -20.92 27.08 -29.17
N THR A 22 -22.09 26.91 -28.55
CA THR A 22 -23.38 27.38 -29.10
C THR A 22 -23.76 28.80 -28.69
N ALA A 23 -23.05 29.40 -27.71
CA ALA A 23 -23.38 30.69 -27.15
C ALA A 23 -22.63 31.85 -27.84
N PRO A 24 -23.33 32.85 -28.43
CA PRO A 24 -22.66 33.99 -29.06
C PRO A 24 -21.98 34.87 -28.00
N GLY A 25 -20.67 35.11 -28.16
CA GLY A 25 -19.92 36.09 -27.36
C GLY A 25 -19.09 35.55 -26.18
N GLN A 26 -18.84 34.24 -26.08
CA GLN A 26 -18.01 33.71 -24.98
C GLN A 26 -16.49 33.77 -25.25
N PRO A 27 -15.67 34.02 -24.20
CA PRO A 27 -14.22 34.04 -24.34
C PRO A 27 -13.66 32.62 -24.43
N VAL A 28 -13.06 32.28 -25.57
CA VAL A 28 -12.33 31.02 -25.84
C VAL A 28 -11.36 30.66 -24.72
N LEU A 29 -10.78 31.66 -24.04
CA LEU A 29 -9.90 31.48 -22.88
C LEU A 29 -10.56 30.74 -21.70
N LEU A 30 -11.85 30.98 -21.44
CA LEU A 30 -12.58 30.31 -20.36
C LEU A 30 -12.82 28.84 -20.70
N ALA A 31 -13.18 28.53 -21.96
CA ALA A 31 -13.29 27.17 -22.43
C ALA A 31 -11.94 26.43 -22.32
N LEU A 32 -10.85 27.08 -22.73
CA LEU A 32 -9.52 26.50 -22.59
C LEU A 32 -9.14 26.25 -21.11
N ALA A 33 -9.39 27.23 -20.24
CA ALA A 33 -9.09 27.13 -18.82
C ALA A 33 -9.89 26.01 -18.12
N THR A 34 -11.16 25.82 -18.48
CA THR A 34 -11.98 24.74 -17.91
C THR A 34 -11.47 23.37 -18.34
N VAL A 35 -11.08 23.21 -19.61
CA VAL A 35 -10.50 21.97 -20.14
C VAL A 35 -9.15 21.66 -19.48
N THR A 36 -8.28 22.66 -19.28
CA THR A 36 -6.98 22.45 -18.62
C THR A 36 -7.14 22.05 -17.17
N VAL A 37 -8.01 22.72 -16.41
CA VAL A 37 -8.30 22.37 -15.01
C VAL A 37 -8.89 20.96 -14.93
N ALA A 38 -9.82 20.61 -15.81
CA ALA A 38 -10.37 19.25 -15.86
C ALA A 38 -9.29 18.19 -16.14
N GLY A 39 -8.42 18.44 -17.11
CA GLY A 39 -7.29 17.55 -17.44
C GLY A 39 -6.34 17.35 -16.25
N LEU A 40 -6.00 18.41 -15.53
CA LEU A 40 -5.16 18.35 -14.33
C LEU A 40 -5.80 17.52 -13.22
N VAL A 41 -7.11 17.68 -12.98
CA VAL A 41 -7.84 16.89 -11.98
C VAL A 41 -7.82 15.41 -12.33
N VAL A 42 -8.05 15.06 -13.60
CA VAL A 42 -8.00 13.65 -14.07
C VAL A 42 -6.59 13.06 -13.91
N LEU A 43 -5.56 13.83 -14.26
CA LEU A 43 -4.17 13.38 -14.12
C LEU A 43 -3.81 13.14 -12.64
N ALA A 44 -4.13 14.09 -11.76
CA ALA A 44 -3.92 13.96 -10.32
C ALA A 44 -4.65 12.75 -9.73
N ALA A 45 -5.89 12.55 -10.18
CA ALA A 45 -6.71 11.39 -9.84
C ALA A 45 -6.03 10.07 -10.21
N MET A 46 -5.53 9.93 -11.45
CA MET A 46 -4.82 8.73 -11.89
C MET A 46 -3.54 8.48 -11.08
N ARG A 47 -2.74 9.52 -10.86
CA ARG A 47 -1.49 9.45 -10.07
C ARG A 47 -1.75 8.98 -8.64
N LEU A 48 -2.80 9.47 -8.00
CA LEU A 48 -3.15 9.06 -6.64
C LEU A 48 -3.68 7.62 -6.58
N GLY A 49 -4.34 7.16 -7.64
CA GLY A 49 -4.74 5.75 -7.79
C GLY A 49 -3.53 4.81 -7.85
N THR A 50 -2.59 5.09 -8.75
CA THR A 50 -1.39 4.25 -8.94
C THR A 50 -0.45 4.27 -7.73
N ALA A 51 -0.27 5.43 -7.09
CA ALA A 51 0.53 5.54 -5.87
C ALA A 51 -0.04 4.69 -4.72
N ARG A 52 -1.36 4.72 -4.50
CA ARG A 52 -2.03 3.91 -3.47
C ARG A 52 -1.93 2.42 -3.74
N GLN A 53 -2.07 2.00 -5.00
CA GLN A 53 -1.89 0.59 -5.38
C GLN A 53 -0.44 0.14 -5.17
N GLY A 54 0.54 0.96 -5.57
CA GLY A 54 1.96 0.70 -5.35
C GLY A 54 2.31 0.54 -3.87
N HIS A 55 1.80 1.43 -3.02
CA HIS A 55 2.01 1.36 -1.56
C HIS A 55 1.41 0.10 -0.95
N ARG A 56 0.16 -0.25 -1.31
CA ARG A 56 -0.49 -1.49 -0.82
C ARG A 56 0.28 -2.74 -1.24
N ALA A 57 0.75 -2.79 -2.50
CA ALA A 57 1.57 -3.89 -2.99
C ALA A 57 2.91 -3.98 -2.25
N ALA A 58 3.55 -2.85 -1.94
CA ALA A 58 4.77 -2.81 -1.14
C ALA A 58 4.55 -3.36 0.28
N LEU A 59 3.49 -2.92 0.98
CA LEU A 59 3.16 -3.44 2.31
C LEU A 59 2.86 -4.94 2.30
N ALA A 60 2.14 -5.43 1.29
CA ALA A 60 1.89 -6.86 1.14
C ALA A 60 3.19 -7.65 0.96
N ARG A 61 4.12 -7.17 0.12
CA ARG A 61 5.45 -7.77 -0.05
C ARG A 61 6.29 -7.77 1.23
N VAL A 62 6.22 -6.72 2.04
CA VAL A 62 6.90 -6.69 3.35
C VAL A 62 6.33 -7.75 4.28
N ARG A 63 5.00 -7.88 4.34
CA ARG A 63 4.35 -8.89 5.18
C ARG A 63 4.69 -10.33 4.74
N THR A 64 4.69 -10.60 3.44
CA THR A 64 5.04 -11.93 2.93
C THR A 64 6.51 -12.25 3.18
N THR A 65 7.41 -11.31 2.95
CA THR A 65 8.85 -11.52 3.23
C THR A 65 9.14 -11.70 4.71
N LEU A 66 8.47 -10.98 5.61
CA LEU A 66 8.55 -11.21 7.05
C LEU A 66 8.02 -12.59 7.42
N ARG A 67 6.84 -12.98 6.91
CA ARG A 67 6.26 -14.31 7.17
C ARG A 67 7.19 -15.43 6.72
N GLU A 68 7.78 -15.28 5.53
CA GLU A 68 8.73 -16.24 4.97
C GLU A 68 10.00 -16.34 5.82
N ARG A 69 10.57 -15.20 6.25
CA ARG A 69 11.71 -15.17 7.16
C ARG A 69 11.37 -15.83 8.49
N THR A 70 10.22 -15.51 9.08
CA THR A 70 9.75 -16.14 10.32
C THR A 70 9.61 -17.65 10.16
N LEU A 71 9.07 -18.16 9.04
CA LEU A 71 8.97 -19.60 8.81
C LEU A 71 10.35 -20.26 8.66
N ARG A 72 11.28 -19.61 7.96
CA ARG A 72 12.66 -20.12 7.79
C ARG A 72 13.49 -20.07 9.06
N THR A 73 13.21 -19.13 9.96
CA THR A 73 13.90 -18.99 11.26
C THR A 73 13.08 -19.45 12.45
N ALA A 74 11.87 -19.98 12.24
CA ALA A 74 11.00 -20.50 13.30
C ALA A 74 11.67 -21.65 14.03
N PHE A 75 12.50 -22.40 13.29
CA PHE A 75 13.46 -23.34 13.83
C PHE A 75 14.81 -22.63 13.93
N LEU A 76 15.00 -21.81 14.98
CA LEU A 76 16.36 -21.68 15.49
C LEU A 76 16.76 -23.09 15.93
N PRO A 77 17.90 -23.65 15.48
CA PRO A 77 18.47 -24.80 16.16
C PRO A 77 18.48 -24.41 17.63
N GLN A 78 17.70 -25.12 18.44
CA GLN A 78 17.67 -24.90 19.87
C GLN A 78 19.13 -24.97 20.29
N ARG A 79 19.71 -23.81 20.64
CA ARG A 79 21.08 -23.78 21.15
C ARG A 79 21.07 -24.80 22.26
N ASP A 80 21.91 -25.81 22.09
CA ASP A 80 21.99 -26.93 23.01
C ASP A 80 21.84 -26.36 24.42
N PRO A 81 20.75 -26.67 25.14
CA PRO A 81 20.51 -26.10 26.45
C PRO A 81 21.65 -26.43 27.42
N ASP A 82 22.47 -27.43 27.06
CA ASP A 82 23.67 -27.94 27.71
C ASP A 82 24.98 -27.42 27.09
N ALA A 83 24.92 -26.58 26.03
CA ALA A 83 26.09 -25.92 25.48
C ALA A 83 26.80 -25.13 26.58
N ALA A 84 28.12 -25.34 26.70
CA ALA A 84 28.98 -24.78 27.72
C ALA A 84 29.16 -23.25 27.59
N GLY A 85 28.08 -22.49 27.73
CA GLY A 85 28.06 -21.03 27.72
C GLY A 85 27.99 -20.44 29.12
N ARG A 86 27.39 -21.16 30.08
CA ARG A 86 27.42 -20.88 31.52
C ARG A 86 27.24 -22.19 32.30
N PRO A 87 27.95 -22.40 33.42
CA PRO A 87 27.61 -23.48 34.35
C PRO A 87 26.17 -23.26 34.82
N ARG A 88 25.23 -24.13 34.41
CA ARG A 88 23.92 -24.15 35.05
C ARG A 88 24.08 -24.75 36.45
N PRO A 89 23.44 -24.19 37.48
CA PRO A 89 23.17 -24.95 38.68
C PRO A 89 22.39 -26.19 38.24
N ARG A 90 22.99 -27.37 38.36
CA ARG A 90 22.29 -28.63 38.12
C ARG A 90 21.24 -28.73 39.23
N ALA A 91 20.01 -29.11 38.88
CA ALA A 91 19.03 -29.48 39.90
C ALA A 91 19.69 -30.48 40.87
N PRO A 92 19.45 -30.37 42.19
CA PRO A 92 20.07 -31.27 43.16
C PRO A 92 19.84 -32.71 42.71
N GLY A 93 20.95 -33.45 42.57
CA GLY A 93 20.90 -34.85 42.16
C GLY A 93 20.01 -35.59 43.16
N ALA A 94 18.96 -36.25 42.65
CA ALA A 94 18.31 -37.26 43.44
C ALA A 94 19.36 -38.34 43.70
N GLU A 95 19.88 -38.36 44.93
CA GLU A 95 20.61 -39.51 45.45
C GLU A 95 19.67 -40.71 45.33
N ILE A 96 19.95 -41.59 44.37
CA ILE A 96 19.35 -42.92 44.40
C ILE A 96 20.09 -43.65 45.51
N ALA A 97 19.47 -43.66 46.69
CA ALA A 97 19.94 -44.40 47.85
C ALA A 97 20.02 -45.89 47.53
N ALA A 98 21.11 -46.51 47.97
CA ALA A 98 21.37 -47.93 47.84
C ALA A 98 20.37 -48.78 48.65
N ALA A 99 19.90 -49.87 48.07
CA ALA A 99 19.46 -51.10 48.73
C ALA A 99 19.62 -52.28 47.77
#